data_AF-A0A940E0Y2-F1
#
_entry.id   AF-A0A940E0Y2-F1
#
_cell.length_a   1.000
_cell.length_b   1.000
_cell.length_c   1.000
_cell.angle_alpha   90.00
_cell.angle_beta   90.00
_cell.angle_gamma   90.00
#
_symmetry.space_group_name_H-M   'P 1'
#
loop_
_entity.id
_entity.type
_entity.pdbx_description
1 polymer ?
#
loop_
_entity_poly.entity_id
_entity_poly.type
_entity_poly.pdbx_seq_one_letter_code
_entity_poly.pdbx_strand_id
1 'polypeptide(L)'
;MYDRQNIMNRAWAIMAGRKFNRIIWRNALWQAWGEAKEAVRRANMTEADYIREAMNMLDNKDTWTEADYRKRNELVAALEAALDHEAQAEAYAEKRDLIAKAKGRFVSVTFTKKDGTERTMRVQPATLRQHVKGDAASEAARKAIETRTRRHPHLLSVWDAEAQAPRSVNLATVSRIAADGHIHTFTQ
;
A
#
# COMPACT_ATOMS: atom_id res chain seq x y z
N MET A 1 6.75 -14.68 12.20
CA MET A 1 7.47 -15.03 13.45
C MET A 1 7.98 -13.74 14.08
N TYR A 2 7.84 -13.56 15.40
CA TYR A 2 8.28 -12.33 16.08
C TYR A 2 9.80 -12.30 16.25
N ASP A 3 10.43 -11.16 15.96
CA ASP A 3 11.86 -10.95 16.16
C ASP A 3 12.15 -10.71 17.66
N ARG A 4 12.58 -11.79 18.33
CA ARG A 4 12.90 -11.78 19.76
C ARG A 4 14.06 -10.83 20.09
N GLN A 5 15.03 -10.68 19.20
CA GLN A 5 16.17 -9.79 19.42
C GLN A 5 15.72 -8.34 19.40
N ASN A 6 14.85 -7.97 18.45
CA ASN A 6 14.28 -6.64 18.38
C ASN A 6 13.41 -6.31 19.60
N ILE A 7 12.59 -7.26 20.08
CA ILE A 7 11.81 -7.09 21.32
C ILE A 7 12.72 -6.81 22.52
N MET A 8 13.82 -7.55 22.66
CA MET A 8 14.79 -7.34 23.74
C MET A 8 15.49 -5.98 23.62
N ASN A 9 15.93 -5.60 22.42
CA ASN A 9 16.55 -4.31 22.16
C ASN A 9 15.59 -3.15 22.48
N ARG A 10 14.31 -3.30 22.11
CA ARG A 10 13.28 -2.30 22.40
C ARG A 10 13.00 -2.17 23.90
N ALA A 11 12.91 -3.28 24.63
CA ALA A 11 12.77 -3.25 26.09
C ALA A 11 13.97 -2.55 26.77
N TRP A 12 15.19 -2.80 26.29
CA TRP A 12 16.38 -2.06 26.75
C TRP A 12 16.32 -0.58 26.39
N ALA A 13 15.84 -0.21 25.21
CA ALA A 13 15.67 1.18 24.81
C ALA A 13 14.64 1.92 25.69
N ILE A 14 13.53 1.26 26.08
CA ILE A 14 12.54 1.81 27.02
C ILE A 14 13.18 2.06 28.40
N MET A 15 14.13 1.23 28.79
CA MET A 15 14.88 1.33 30.04
C MET A 15 16.08 2.29 29.97
N ALA A 16 16.36 2.89 28.82
CA ALA A 16 17.54 3.73 28.63
C ALA A 16 17.58 4.86 29.67
N GLY A 17 18.73 5.01 30.33
CA GLY A 17 18.92 6.01 31.40
C GLY A 17 18.34 5.63 32.77
N ARG A 18 17.80 4.42 32.96
CA ARG A 18 17.27 3.93 34.24
C ARG A 18 18.16 2.85 34.84
N LYS A 19 18.33 2.83 36.16
CA LYS A 19 18.97 1.70 36.87
C LYS A 19 18.11 0.45 36.70
N PHE A 20 18.76 -0.71 36.58
CA PHE A 20 18.06 -1.98 36.45
C PHE A 20 17.18 -2.23 37.68
N ASN A 21 15.89 -2.48 37.43
CA ASN A 21 14.91 -2.89 38.42
C ASN A 21 14.00 -3.93 37.78
N ARG A 22 13.81 -5.08 38.44
CA ARG A 22 13.08 -6.23 37.89
C ARG A 22 11.63 -5.92 37.51
N ILE A 23 10.94 -5.08 38.27
CA ILE A 23 9.54 -4.70 38.00
C ILE A 23 9.49 -3.80 36.75
N ILE A 24 10.37 -2.79 36.70
CA ILE A 24 10.43 -1.87 35.55
C ILE A 24 10.87 -2.62 34.29
N TRP A 25 11.83 -3.53 34.40
CA TRP A 25 12.25 -4.41 33.30
C TRP A 25 11.11 -5.28 32.79
N ARG A 26 10.33 -5.90 33.69
CA ARG A 26 9.14 -6.68 33.32
C ARG A 26 8.13 -5.83 32.54
N ASN A 27 7.86 -4.61 33.01
CA ASN A 27 6.92 -3.70 32.35
C ASN A 27 7.44 -3.26 30.97
N ALA A 28 8.75 -2.97 30.84
CA ALA A 28 9.38 -2.63 29.57
C ALA A 28 9.32 -3.78 28.56
N LEU A 29 9.52 -5.03 29.01
CA LEU A 29 9.32 -6.22 28.18
C LEU A 29 7.88 -6.40 27.74
N TRP A 30 6.92 -6.21 28.65
CA TRP A 30 5.49 -6.27 28.34
C TRP A 30 5.10 -5.23 27.29
N GLN A 31 5.59 -4.00 27.45
CA GLN A 31 5.35 -2.92 26.48
C GLN A 31 6.00 -3.24 25.13
N ALA A 32 7.27 -3.64 25.10
CA ALA A 32 7.97 -3.99 23.85
C ALA A 32 7.29 -5.17 23.11
N TRP A 33 6.77 -6.14 23.86
CA TRP A 33 5.98 -7.24 23.30
C TRP A 33 4.64 -6.77 22.73
N GLY A 34 3.93 -5.88 23.43
CA GLY A 34 2.71 -5.25 22.94
C GLY A 34 2.95 -4.44 21.66
N GLU A 35 4.02 -3.64 21.62
CA GLU A 35 4.43 -2.88 20.44
C GLU A 35 4.76 -3.81 19.26
N ALA A 36 5.46 -4.93 19.50
CA ALA A 36 5.76 -5.90 18.46
C ALA A 36 4.51 -6.59 17.91
N LYS A 37 3.53 -6.91 18.76
CA LYS A 37 2.23 -7.44 18.34
C LYS A 37 1.47 -6.44 17.49
N GLU A 38 1.37 -5.20 17.92
CA GLU A 38 0.71 -4.14 17.16
C GLU A 38 1.41 -3.86 15.83
N ALA A 39 2.75 -3.93 15.79
CA ALA A 39 3.50 -3.78 14.55
C ALA A 39 3.17 -4.89 13.54
N VAL A 40 3.11 -6.16 13.99
CA VAL A 40 2.72 -7.28 13.12
C VAL A 40 1.26 -7.16 12.68
N ARG A 41 0.36 -6.81 13.59
CA ARG A 41 -1.06 -6.59 13.29
C ARG A 41 -1.24 -5.52 12.21
N ARG A 42 -0.65 -4.34 12.41
CA ARG A 42 -0.63 -3.23 11.42
C ARG A 42 0.04 -3.62 10.10
N ALA A 43 1.10 -4.42 10.16
CA ALA A 43 1.77 -4.93 8.97
C ALA A 43 0.91 -5.92 8.17
N ASN A 44 -0.19 -6.45 8.74
CA ASN A 44 -1.11 -7.36 8.06
C ASN A 44 -2.49 -6.75 7.76
N MET A 45 -2.82 -5.59 8.32
CA MET A 45 -4.08 -4.88 8.05
C MET A 45 -4.19 -4.39 6.61
N THR A 46 -5.33 -4.66 5.96
CA THR A 46 -5.65 -4.13 4.64
C THR A 46 -6.04 -2.65 4.70
N GLU A 47 -6.22 -2.00 3.55
CA GLU A 47 -6.72 -0.63 3.50
C GLU A 47 -8.12 -0.52 4.16
N ALA A 48 -9.01 -1.49 3.90
CA ALA A 48 -10.32 -1.56 4.53
C ALA A 48 -10.22 -1.67 6.06
N ASP A 49 -9.30 -2.48 6.59
CA ASP A 49 -9.11 -2.60 8.05
C ASP A 49 -8.68 -1.28 8.70
N TYR A 50 -7.79 -0.53 8.04
CA TYR A 50 -7.36 0.78 8.54
C TYR A 50 -8.50 1.79 8.58
N ILE A 51 -9.36 1.77 7.56
CA ILE A 51 -10.52 2.65 7.50
C ILE A 51 -11.53 2.28 8.59
N ARG A 52 -11.76 0.98 8.83
CA ARG A 52 -12.60 0.51 9.94
C ARG A 52 -12.06 0.94 11.30
N GLU A 53 -10.75 0.84 11.53
CA GLU A 53 -10.16 1.34 12.78
C GLU A 53 -10.32 2.86 12.93
N ALA A 54 -10.10 3.62 11.85
CA ALA A 54 -10.30 5.06 11.88
C ALA A 54 -11.76 5.43 12.18
N MET A 55 -12.72 4.68 11.62
CA MET A 55 -14.14 4.81 11.94
C MET A 55 -14.41 4.49 13.41
N ASN A 56 -13.92 3.37 13.94
CA ASN A 56 -14.09 3.01 15.34
C ASN A 56 -13.50 4.07 16.30
N MET A 57 -12.35 4.65 15.96
CA MET A 57 -11.75 5.73 16.75
C MET A 57 -12.61 7.00 16.76
N LEU A 58 -13.30 7.29 15.66
CA LEU A 58 -14.26 8.39 15.58
C LEU A 58 -15.55 8.07 16.35
N ASP A 59 -16.03 6.83 16.22
CA ASP A 59 -17.25 6.34 16.86
C ASP A 59 -17.12 6.29 18.39
N ASN A 60 -15.89 6.13 18.91
CA ASN A 60 -15.58 6.18 20.35
C ASN A 60 -15.45 7.61 20.92
N LYS A 61 -15.65 8.67 20.13
CA LYS A 61 -15.65 10.04 20.67
C LYS A 61 -16.95 10.33 21.43
N ASP A 62 -16.82 10.91 22.61
CA ASP A 62 -17.97 11.28 23.46
C ASP A 62 -18.87 12.36 22.82
N THR A 63 -18.29 13.25 22.02
CA THR A 63 -19.03 14.31 21.32
C THR A 63 -18.55 14.43 19.88
N TRP A 64 -19.50 14.64 18.97
CA TRP A 64 -19.24 14.75 17.53
C TRP A 64 -19.43 16.17 17.05
N THR A 65 -18.45 16.67 16.31
CA THR A 65 -18.52 17.95 15.61
C THR A 65 -18.98 17.75 14.17
N GLU A 66 -19.37 18.82 13.47
CA GLU A 66 -19.72 18.75 12.04
C GLU A 66 -18.56 18.20 11.18
N ALA A 67 -17.32 18.54 11.54
CA ALA A 67 -16.13 18.00 10.89
C ALA A 67 -16.02 16.48 11.08
N ASP A 68 -16.41 15.95 12.25
CA ASP A 68 -16.44 14.50 12.51
C ASP A 68 -17.49 13.81 11.62
N TYR A 69 -18.70 14.37 11.48
CA TYR A 69 -19.71 13.81 10.58
C TYR A 69 -19.24 13.77 9.13
N ARG A 70 -18.64 14.87 8.63
CA ARG A 70 -18.05 14.90 7.28
C ARG A 70 -16.96 13.84 7.17
N LYS A 71 -16.08 13.73 8.17
CA LYS A 71 -15.01 12.75 8.16
C LYS A 71 -15.54 11.32 8.16
N ARG A 72 -16.62 11.06 8.89
CA ARG A 72 -17.26 9.75 8.93
C ARG A 72 -17.78 9.36 7.56
N ASN A 73 -18.46 10.27 6.86
CA ASN A 73 -18.98 10.05 5.51
C ASN A 73 -17.85 9.78 4.51
N GLU A 74 -16.76 10.54 4.58
CA GLU A 74 -15.56 10.27 3.77
C GLU A 74 -15.01 8.86 4.02
N LEU A 75 -14.95 8.43 5.29
CA LEU A 75 -14.46 7.11 5.66
C LEU A 75 -15.40 6.00 5.19
N VAL A 76 -16.72 6.20 5.21
CA VAL A 76 -17.68 5.24 4.65
C VAL A 76 -17.45 5.05 3.15
N ALA A 77 -17.39 6.15 2.39
CA ALA A 77 -17.16 6.09 0.94
C ALA A 77 -15.79 5.48 0.61
N ALA A 78 -14.76 5.81 1.39
CA ALA A 78 -13.44 5.21 1.22
C ALA A 78 -13.42 3.70 1.56
N LEU A 79 -14.20 3.26 2.56
CA LEU A 79 -14.30 1.85 2.92
C LEU A 79 -14.95 1.05 1.80
N GLU A 80 -16.02 1.57 1.21
CA GLU A 80 -16.69 0.96 0.07
C GLU A 80 -15.72 0.79 -1.11
N ALA A 81 -15.03 1.86 -1.51
CA ALA A 81 -14.03 1.80 -2.56
C ALA A 81 -12.88 0.82 -2.25
N ALA A 82 -12.41 0.76 -0.99
CA ALA A 82 -11.38 -0.17 -0.58
C ALA A 82 -11.85 -1.63 -0.69
N LEU A 83 -13.10 -1.93 -0.32
CA LEU A 83 -13.68 -3.26 -0.45
C LEU A 83 -13.84 -3.67 -1.92
N ASP A 84 -14.28 -2.74 -2.78
CA ASP A 84 -14.36 -2.98 -4.22
C ASP A 84 -12.99 -3.30 -4.82
N HIS A 85 -11.95 -2.56 -4.40
CA HIS A 85 -10.58 -2.84 -4.84
C HIS A 85 -10.06 -4.20 -4.36
N GLU A 86 -10.42 -4.62 -3.14
CA GLU A 86 -10.10 -5.96 -2.63
C GLU A 86 -10.82 -7.05 -3.41
N ALA A 87 -12.10 -6.86 -3.73
CA ALA A 87 -12.90 -7.79 -4.54
C ALA A 87 -12.37 -7.92 -5.97
N GLN A 88 -11.85 -6.84 -6.55
CA GLN A 88 -11.29 -6.82 -7.91
C GLN A 88 -9.79 -7.16 -7.97
N ALA A 89 -9.18 -7.62 -6.87
CA ALA A 89 -7.74 -7.86 -6.80
C ALA A 89 -7.23 -8.84 -7.89
N GLU A 90 -8.02 -9.87 -8.22
CA GLU A 90 -7.70 -10.83 -9.28
C GLU A 90 -7.71 -10.17 -10.67
N ALA A 91 -8.71 -9.34 -10.98
CA ALA A 91 -8.75 -8.59 -12.23
C ALA A 91 -7.56 -7.62 -12.36
N TYR A 92 -7.12 -7.02 -11.25
CA TYR A 92 -5.91 -6.20 -11.25
C TYR A 92 -4.64 -7.04 -11.47
N ALA A 93 -4.59 -8.27 -10.96
CA ALA A 93 -3.49 -9.18 -11.23
C ALA A 93 -3.40 -9.51 -12.72
N GLU A 94 -4.52 -9.78 -13.39
CA GLU A 94 -4.55 -10.01 -14.85
C GLU A 94 -4.00 -8.81 -15.63
N LYS A 95 -4.50 -7.60 -15.34
CA LYS A 95 -4.01 -6.36 -15.99
C LYS A 95 -2.50 -6.16 -15.75
N ARG A 96 -2.02 -6.46 -14.54
CA ARG A 96 -0.60 -6.37 -14.18
C ARG A 96 0.25 -7.36 -14.96
N ASP A 97 -0.22 -8.59 -15.09
CA ASP A 97 0.48 -9.65 -15.80
C ASP A 97 0.57 -9.34 -17.30
N LEU A 98 -0.49 -8.80 -17.90
CA LEU A 98 -0.45 -8.33 -19.29
C LEU A 98 0.63 -7.27 -19.52
N ILE A 99 0.72 -6.29 -18.62
CA ILE A 99 1.76 -5.26 -18.68
C ILE A 99 3.14 -5.89 -18.45
N ALA A 100 3.29 -6.76 -17.45
CA ALA A 100 4.57 -7.38 -17.11
C ALA A 100 5.11 -8.31 -18.21
N LYS A 101 4.24 -9.02 -18.94
CA LYS A 101 4.59 -9.94 -20.04
C LYS A 101 5.40 -9.25 -21.15
N ALA A 102 5.15 -7.97 -21.41
CA ALA A 102 5.87 -7.22 -22.45
C ALA A 102 7.37 -7.02 -22.15
N LYS A 103 7.79 -7.15 -20.88
CA LYS A 103 9.20 -7.03 -20.45
C LYS A 103 9.85 -5.75 -20.98
N GLY A 104 10.78 -5.86 -21.95
CA GLY A 104 11.51 -4.74 -22.55
C GLY A 104 10.77 -4.02 -23.67
N ARG A 105 9.62 -4.54 -24.12
CA ARG A 105 8.82 -3.93 -25.19
C ARG A 105 7.91 -2.83 -24.63
N PHE A 106 7.43 -1.99 -25.54
CA PHE A 106 6.48 -0.94 -25.19
C PHE A 106 5.05 -1.48 -25.10
N VAL A 107 4.32 -1.01 -24.10
CA VAL A 107 2.88 -1.28 -23.89
C VAL A 107 2.15 0.05 -23.85
N SER A 108 1.02 0.17 -24.54
CA SER A 108 0.15 1.34 -24.41
C SER A 108 -0.97 1.02 -23.43
N VAL A 109 -1.07 1.80 -22.36
CA VAL A 109 -2.10 1.65 -21.33
C VAL A 109 -3.00 2.87 -21.35
N THR A 110 -4.29 2.67 -21.61
CA THR A 110 -5.30 3.73 -21.57
C THR A 110 -6.09 3.63 -20.28
N PHE A 111 -6.21 4.74 -19.57
CA PHE A 111 -6.94 4.83 -18.31
C PHE A 111 -7.62 6.19 -18.12
N THR A 112 -8.65 6.20 -17.29
CA THR A 112 -9.38 7.42 -16.90
C THR A 112 -8.67 8.10 -15.74
N LYS A 113 -8.38 9.39 -15.87
CA LYS A 113 -7.82 10.20 -14.78
C LYS A 113 -8.90 10.58 -13.77
N LYS A 114 -8.47 11.15 -12.63
CA LYS A 114 -9.36 11.70 -11.61
C LYS A 114 -10.30 12.80 -12.13
N ASP A 115 -9.89 13.56 -13.13
CA ASP A 115 -10.71 14.60 -13.77
C ASP A 115 -11.72 14.04 -14.79
N GLY A 116 -11.79 12.71 -14.96
CA GLY A 116 -12.66 12.03 -15.92
C GLY A 116 -12.09 11.96 -17.33
N THR A 117 -10.93 12.58 -17.60
CA THR A 117 -10.31 12.54 -18.93
C THR A 117 -9.56 11.24 -19.16
N GLU A 118 -9.64 10.69 -20.38
CA GLU A 118 -8.82 9.55 -20.76
C GLU A 118 -7.38 9.96 -21.06
N ARG A 119 -6.44 9.11 -20.70
CA ARG A 119 -5.03 9.22 -21.08
C ARG A 119 -4.50 7.88 -21.52
N THR A 120 -3.78 7.88 -22.63
CA THR A 120 -2.93 6.75 -23.02
C THR A 120 -1.49 7.04 -22.59
N MET A 121 -0.86 6.07 -21.95
CA MET A 121 0.53 6.14 -21.49
C MET A 121 1.34 5.03 -22.15
N ARG A 122 2.51 5.38 -22.69
CA ARG A 122 3.46 4.43 -23.24
C ARG A 122 4.40 3.95 -22.14
N VAL A 123 4.29 2.68 -21.79
CA VAL A 123 4.99 2.04 -20.67
C VAL A 123 6.08 1.10 -21.17
N GLN A 124 7.22 1.06 -20.48
CA GLN A 124 8.27 0.05 -20.69
C GLN A 124 8.61 -0.68 -19.37
N PRO A 125 7.99 -1.84 -19.10
CA PRO A 125 8.03 -2.49 -17.79
C PRO A 125 9.45 -2.81 -17.27
N ALA A 126 10.34 -3.31 -18.12
CA ALA A 126 11.69 -3.72 -17.71
C ALA A 126 12.57 -2.54 -17.29
N THR A 127 12.35 -1.35 -17.85
CA THR A 127 13.18 -0.17 -17.61
C THR A 127 13.04 0.33 -16.19
N LEU A 128 11.87 0.17 -15.56
CA LEU A 128 11.65 0.60 -14.18
C LEU A 128 12.69 -0.01 -13.22
N ARG A 129 13.07 -1.28 -13.42
CA ARG A 129 14.05 -1.99 -12.58
C ARG A 129 15.44 -1.35 -12.60
N GLN A 130 15.80 -0.66 -13.68
CA GLN A 130 17.09 0.01 -13.80
C GLN A 130 17.14 1.34 -13.05
N HIS A 131 15.98 1.92 -12.74
CA HIS A 131 15.84 3.21 -12.07
C HIS A 131 15.40 3.09 -10.61
N VAL A 132 15.20 1.88 -10.09
CA VAL A 132 14.88 1.62 -8.69
C VAL A 132 15.96 0.74 -8.06
N LYS A 133 16.24 0.95 -6.77
CA LYS A 133 17.27 0.19 -6.05
C LYS A 133 16.94 -1.31 -5.91
N GLY A 134 15.66 -1.69 -6.01
CA GLY A 134 15.23 -3.08 -5.87
C GLY A 134 15.75 -3.71 -4.58
N ASP A 135 16.45 -4.85 -4.71
CA ASP A 135 17.00 -5.61 -3.59
C ASP A 135 18.12 -4.88 -2.84
N ALA A 136 18.81 -3.94 -3.49
CA ALA A 136 19.82 -3.10 -2.86
C ALA A 136 19.21 -1.98 -2.00
N ALA A 137 17.87 -1.89 -1.92
CA ALA A 137 17.19 -0.95 -1.03
C ALA A 137 17.31 -1.38 0.44
N SER A 138 17.25 -0.39 1.34
CA SER A 138 17.22 -0.64 2.78
C SER A 138 16.02 -1.51 3.17
N GLU A 139 16.15 -2.27 4.26
CA GLU A 139 15.05 -3.08 4.82
C GLU A 139 13.77 -2.25 5.01
N ALA A 140 13.91 -1.01 5.51
CA ALA A 140 12.79 -0.10 5.68
C ALA A 140 12.11 0.26 4.35
N ALA A 141 12.90 0.51 3.30
CA ALA A 141 12.37 0.83 1.97
C ALA A 141 11.67 -0.38 1.32
N ARG A 142 12.24 -1.59 1.45
CA ARG A 142 11.61 -2.83 0.97
C ARG A 142 10.27 -3.08 1.65
N LYS A 143 10.21 -2.95 2.98
CA LYS A 143 8.96 -3.06 3.76
C LYS A 143 7.93 -2.00 3.36
N ALA A 144 8.35 -0.78 3.04
CA ALA A 144 7.45 0.28 2.60
C ALA A 144 6.82 -0.05 1.23
N ILE A 145 7.60 -0.61 0.30
CA ILE A 145 7.11 -1.06 -1.01
C ILE A 145 6.10 -2.21 -0.83
N GLU A 146 6.46 -3.24 -0.05
CA GLU A 146 5.57 -4.38 0.25
C GLU A 146 4.25 -3.90 0.87
N THR A 147 4.33 -3.00 1.85
CA THR A 147 3.15 -2.41 2.49
C THR A 147 2.28 -1.66 1.49
N ARG A 148 2.89 -0.87 0.59
CA ARG A 148 2.15 -0.13 -0.45
C ARG A 148 1.47 -1.07 -1.43
N THR A 149 2.16 -2.10 -1.92
CA THR A 149 1.60 -3.09 -2.85
C THR A 149 0.42 -3.84 -2.23
N ARG A 150 0.53 -4.19 -0.94
CA ARG A 150 -0.52 -4.87 -0.20
C ARG A 150 -1.74 -3.99 0.06
N ARG A 151 -1.52 -2.71 0.42
CA ARG A 151 -2.62 -1.78 0.72
C ARG A 151 -3.31 -1.23 -0.50
N HIS A 152 -2.57 -0.96 -1.57
CA HIS A 152 -3.11 -0.36 -2.79
C HIS A 152 -2.84 -1.29 -3.98
N PRO A 153 -3.51 -2.46 -4.04
CA PRO A 153 -3.29 -3.45 -5.08
C PRO A 153 -3.63 -2.89 -6.47
N HIS A 154 -4.55 -1.93 -6.55
CA HIS A 154 -4.91 -1.26 -7.80
C HIS A 154 -3.81 -0.34 -8.35
N LEU A 155 -2.78 0.04 -7.56
CA LEU A 155 -1.69 0.88 -8.05
C LEU A 155 -0.53 0.04 -8.60
N LEU A 156 -0.14 0.32 -9.84
CA LEU A 156 1.02 -0.27 -10.48
C LEU A 156 2.08 0.79 -10.76
N SER A 157 3.28 0.59 -10.24
CA SER A 157 4.44 1.41 -10.61
C SER A 157 4.95 0.98 -11.99
N VAL A 158 5.15 1.94 -12.88
CA VAL A 158 5.57 1.74 -14.27
C VAL A 158 6.62 2.77 -14.67
N TRP A 159 7.41 2.47 -15.70
CA TRP A 159 8.24 3.46 -16.37
C TRP A 159 7.45 4.08 -17.53
N ASP A 160 7.19 5.38 -17.47
CA ASP A 160 6.61 6.15 -18.57
C ASP A 160 7.73 6.51 -19.55
N ALA A 161 7.65 5.94 -20.76
CA ALA A 161 8.68 6.12 -21.77
C ALA A 161 8.68 7.51 -22.40
N GLU A 162 7.52 8.19 -22.44
CA GLU A 162 7.42 9.55 -22.98
C GLU A 162 7.94 10.57 -21.98
N ALA A 163 7.56 10.42 -20.71
CA ALA A 163 8.05 11.30 -19.64
C ALA A 163 9.45 10.92 -19.13
N GLN A 164 10.00 9.78 -19.56
CA GLN A 164 11.27 9.20 -19.08
C GLN A 164 11.38 9.19 -17.55
N ALA A 165 10.30 8.75 -16.88
CA ALA A 165 10.24 8.79 -15.42
C ALA A 165 9.38 7.65 -14.84
N PRO A 166 9.64 7.23 -13.58
CA PRO A 166 8.74 6.35 -12.85
C PRO A 166 7.41 7.06 -12.58
N ARG A 167 6.30 6.39 -12.91
CA ARG A 167 4.93 6.85 -12.62
C ARG A 167 4.11 5.71 -12.02
N SER A 168 2.92 6.05 -11.53
CA SER A 168 1.92 5.07 -11.09
C SER A 168 0.71 5.10 -12.02
N VAL A 169 0.20 3.92 -12.36
CA VAL A 169 -1.06 3.71 -13.09
C VAL A 169 -2.06 3.09 -12.14
N ASN A 170 -3.30 3.59 -12.14
CA ASN A 170 -4.41 2.99 -11.42
C ASN A 170 -5.11 1.95 -12.31
N LEU A 171 -4.93 0.67 -11.98
CA LEU A 171 -5.46 -0.48 -12.71
C LEU A 171 -6.99 -0.57 -12.67
N ALA A 172 -7.64 0.01 -11.64
CA ALA A 172 -9.09 0.09 -11.56
C ALA A 172 -9.65 0.91 -12.73
N THR A 173 -8.96 2.00 -13.10
CA THR A 173 -9.38 2.92 -14.16
C THR A 173 -8.87 2.56 -15.55
N VAL A 174 -8.21 1.40 -15.72
CA VAL A 174 -7.69 0.99 -17.04
C VAL A 174 -8.84 0.42 -17.88
N SER A 175 -9.12 1.07 -19.01
CA SER A 175 -10.08 0.63 -20.02
C SER A 175 -9.44 -0.20 -21.15
N ARG A 176 -8.15 0.02 -21.44
CA ARG A 176 -7.47 -0.66 -22.56
C ARG A 176 -5.98 -0.87 -22.31
N ILE A 177 -5.49 -2.05 -22.70
CA ILE A 177 -4.06 -2.40 -22.73
C ILE A 177 -3.75 -2.92 -24.13
N ALA A 178 -2.80 -2.28 -24.83
CA ALA A 178 -2.28 -2.78 -26.10
C ALA A 178 -0.83 -3.25 -25.90
N ALA A 179 -0.59 -4.55 -26.06
CA ALA A 179 0.70 -5.20 -25.89
C ALA A 179 0.89 -6.27 -26.97
N ASP A 180 2.10 -6.38 -27.52
CA ASP A 180 2.48 -7.45 -28.47
C ASP A 180 1.53 -7.61 -29.68
N GLY A 181 0.96 -6.51 -30.17
CA GLY A 181 0.01 -6.52 -31.29
C GLY A 181 -1.43 -6.92 -30.92
N HIS A 182 -1.67 -7.30 -29.66
CA HIS A 182 -2.99 -7.60 -29.12
C HIS A 182 -3.56 -6.41 -28.35
N ILE A 183 -4.88 -6.24 -28.43
CA ILE A 183 -5.63 -5.22 -27.70
C ILE A 183 -6.56 -5.93 -26.72
N HIS A 184 -6.40 -5.61 -25.44
CA HIS A 184 -7.26 -6.06 -24.36
C HIS A 184 -8.10 -4.87 -23.88
N THR A 185 -9.42 -5.04 -23.86
CA THR A 185 -10.38 -4.03 -23.42
C THR A 185 -11.06 -4.50 -22.14
N PHE A 186 -11.28 -3.58 -21.21
CA PHE A 186 -11.87 -3.85 -19.91
C PHE A 186 -13.03 -2.92 -19.67
N THR A 187 -14.13 -3.47 -19.16
CA THR A 187 -15.24 -2.67 -18.64
C THR A 187 -14.83 -2.12 -17.27
N GLN A 188 -15.01 -0.81 -17.10
CA GLN A 188 -14.75 -0.12 -15.83
C GLN A 188 -15.95 -0.26 -14.89
#